data_AF-A0A8B6EBH9-F1
#
_entry.id   AF-A0A8B6EBH9-F1
#
_cell.length_a   1.000
_cell.length_b   1.000
_cell.length_c   1.000
_cell.angle_alpha   90.00
_cell.angle_beta   90.00
_cell.angle_gamma   90.00
#
_symmetry.space_group_name_H-M   'P 1'
#
loop_
_entity.id
_entity.type
_entity.pdbx_description
1 polymer ?
#
loop_
_entity_poly.entity_id
_entity_poly.type
_entity_poly.pdbx_seq_one_letter_code
_entity_poly.pdbx_strand_id
1 'polypeptide(L)' 'MSALQGVYRGIFRRTSTFALVFCTGGLVYAMYLDKALDSVFRNMNKGKMYEDVQAYYSQKKEE' A
#
# COMPACT_ATOMS: atom_id res chain seq x y z
N MET A 1 16.29 3.78 -28.45
CA MET A 1 15.17 4.53 -27.84
C MET A 1 15.21 4.30 -26.34
N SER A 2 15.22 5.35 -25.52
CA SER A 2 15.24 5.21 -24.06
C SER A 2 13.85 4.80 -23.53
N ALA A 3 13.80 3.94 -22.50
CA ALA A 3 12.55 3.54 -21.84
C ALA A 3 11.78 4.76 -21.30
N LEU A 4 12.49 5.76 -20.78
CA LEU A 4 11.90 7.01 -20.29
C LEU A 4 11.21 7.80 -21.41
N GLN A 5 11.83 7.85 -22.60
CA GLN A 5 11.23 8.47 -23.77
C GLN A 5 9.99 7.70 -24.26
N GLY A 6 9.98 6.37 -24.12
CA GLY A 6 8.81 5.54 -24.41
C GLY A 6 7.64 5.86 -23.48
N VAL A 7 7.88 5.91 -22.18
CA VAL A 7 6.86 6.26 -21.17
C VAL A 7 6.31 7.67 -21.39
N TYR A 8 7.19 8.66 -21.64
CA TYR A 8 6.75 10.02 -21.89
C TYR A 8 5.83 10.08 -23.13
N ARG A 9 6.25 9.47 -24.24
CA ARG A 9 5.45 9.49 -25.48
C ARG A 9 4.15 8.70 -25.36
N GLY A 10 4.13 7.61 -24.58
CA GLY A 10 2.97 6.74 -24.43
C GLY A 10 1.94 7.23 -23.41
N ILE A 11 2.40 7.81 -22.29
CA ILE A 11 1.55 8.09 -21.13
C ILE A 11 1.48 9.58 -20.83
N PHE A 12 2.63 10.26 -20.77
CA PHE A 12 2.70 11.63 -20.26
C PHE A 12 2.56 12.72 -21.33
N ARG A 13 2.59 12.39 -22.63
CA ARG A 13 2.53 13.36 -23.72
C ARG A 13 1.14 13.97 -23.95
N ARG A 14 0.07 13.23 -23.67
CA ARG A 14 -1.31 13.70 -23.85
C ARG A 14 -1.95 13.95 -22.49
N THR A 15 -2.49 15.15 -22.28
CA THR A 15 -3.08 15.55 -21.00
C THR A 15 -4.23 14.63 -20.56
N SER A 16 -5.02 14.12 -21.49
CA SER A 16 -6.10 13.16 -21.18
C SER A 16 -5.57 11.82 -20.69
N THR A 17 -4.54 11.26 -21.33
CA THR A 17 -3.89 10.01 -20.92
C THR A 17 -3.13 10.18 -19.61
N PHE A 18 -2.48 11.33 -19.43
CA PHE A 18 -1.84 11.73 -18.18
C PHE A 18 -2.85 11.76 -17.03
N ALA A 19 -3.96 12.48 -17.19
CA ALA A 19 -4.99 12.58 -16.16
C ALA A 19 -5.60 11.22 -15.81
N LEU A 20 -5.87 10.39 -16.82
CA LEU A 20 -6.38 9.03 -16.61
C LEU A 20 -5.42 8.21 -15.74
N VAL A 21 -4.13 8.17 -16.10
CA VAL A 21 -3.14 7.38 -15.35
C VAL A 21 -2.95 7.88 -13.93
N PHE A 22 -3.01 9.20 -13.70
CA PHE A 22 -2.92 9.74 -12.35
C PHE A 22 -4.17 9.41 -11.51
N CYS A 23 -5.37 9.50 -12.08
CA CYS A 23 -6.59 9.12 -11.37
C CYS A 23 -6.61 7.63 -11.03
N THR A 24 -6.33 6.75 -12.01
CA THR A 24 -6.30 5.30 -11.77
C THR A 24 -5.14 4.92 -10.86
N GLY A 25 -3.98 5.55 -11.06
CA GLY A 25 -2.78 5.33 -10.26
C GLY A 25 -3.00 5.75 -8.81
N GLY A 26 -3.69 6.85 -8.55
CA GLY A 26 -4.05 7.30 -7.21
C GLY A 26 -4.94 6.30 -6.48
N LEU A 27 -5.95 5.73 -7.14
CA LEU A 27 -6.80 4.70 -6.55
C LEU A 27 -6.02 3.44 -6.19
N VAL A 28 -5.18 2.95 -7.12
CA VAL A 28 -4.33 1.78 -6.88
C VAL A 28 -3.34 2.07 -5.76
N TYR A 29 -2.70 3.24 -5.79
CA TYR A 29 -1.73 3.65 -4.78
C TYR A 29 -2.35 3.71 -3.39
N ALA A 30 -3.55 4.28 -3.25
CA ALA A 30 -4.25 4.32 -1.97
C ALA A 30 -4.47 2.91 -1.40
N MET A 31 -4.89 1.94 -2.22
CA MET A 31 -5.14 0.56 -1.77
C MET A 31 -3.86 -0.19 -1.37
N TYR A 32 -2.77 -0.01 -2.12
CA TYR A 32 -1.53 -0.73 -1.85
C TYR A 32 -0.72 -0.08 -0.73
N LEU A 33 -0.66 1.25 -0.69
CA LEU A 33 0.13 1.96 0.30
C LEU A 33 -0.44 1.77 1.70
N ASP A 34 -1.77 1.82 1.85
CA ASP A 34 -2.44 1.59 3.13
C ASP A 34 -2.03 0.24 3.74
N LYS A 35 -2.18 -0.85 2.96
CA LYS A 35 -1.78 -2.20 3.39
C LYS A 35 -0.28 -2.32 3.66
N ALA A 36 0.55 -1.69 2.83
CA ALA A 36 1.99 -1.75 2.98
C ALA A 36 2.44 -1.06 4.28
N LEU A 37 1.92 0.14 4.53
CA LEU A 37 2.23 0.90 5.73
C LEU A 37 1.69 0.22 6.98
N ASP A 38 0.48 -0.34 6.94
CA ASP A 38 -0.07 -1.13 8.04
C ASP A 38 0.81 -2.33 8.34
N SER A 39 1.27 -3.07 7.33
CA SER A 39 2.18 -4.20 7.53
C SER A 39 3.50 -3.78 8.17
N VAL A 40 4.08 -2.66 7.74
CA VAL A 40 5.31 -2.12 8.32
C VAL A 40 5.08 -1.71 9.77
N PHE A 41 4.00 -0.97 10.03
CA PHE A 41 3.64 -0.49 11.36
C PHE A 41 3.35 -1.65 12.34
N ARG A 42 2.62 -2.66 11.88
CA ARG A 42 2.33 -3.90 12.62
C ARG A 42 3.59 -4.65 12.95
N ASN A 43 4.49 -4.80 11.98
CA ASN A 43 5.76 -5.48 12.20
C ASN A 43 6.65 -4.74 13.22
N MET A 44 6.66 -3.41 13.18
CA MET A 44 7.42 -2.58 14.13
C MET A 44 6.84 -2.60 15.55
N ASN A 45 5.53 -2.80 15.69
CA ASN A 45 4.83 -2.75 16.98
C ASN A 45 4.29 -4.11 17.44
N LYS A 46 4.88 -5.21 16.97
CA LYS A 46 4.54 -6.57 17.40
C LYS A 46 4.53 -6.69 18.92
N GLY A 47 3.47 -7.28 19.46
CA GLY A 47 3.25 -7.51 20.89
C GLY A 47 2.66 -6.31 21.63
N LYS A 48 2.51 -5.14 20.98
CA LYS A 48 1.90 -3.94 21.59
C LYS A 48 0.47 -3.69 21.10
N MET A 49 0.06 -4.35 20.02
CA MET A 49 -1.27 -4.15 19.46
C MET A 49 -2.30 -4.87 20.32
N TYR A 50 -3.52 -4.30 20.36
CA TYR A 50 -4.63 -4.91 21.09
C TYR A 50 -4.85 -6.36 20.65
N GLU A 51 -4.74 -6.63 19.35
CA GLU A 51 -4.90 -7.97 18.77
C GLU A 51 -3.88 -8.97 19.33
N ASP A 52 -2.60 -8.55 19.47
CA ASP A 52 -1.54 -9.39 20.04
C ASP A 52 -1.79 -9.68 21.53
N VAL A 53 -2.22 -8.65 22.27
CA VAL A 53 -2.53 -8.76 23.70
C VAL A 53 -3.75 -9.63 23.93
N GLN A 54 -4.80 -9.46 23.13
CA GLN A 54 -6.02 -10.25 23.18
C GLN A 54 -5.74 -11.72 22.85
N ALA A 55 -4.91 -11.98 21.84
CA ALA A 55 -4.50 -13.34 21.48
C ALA A 55 -3.78 -14.04 22.65
N TYR A 56 -2.85 -13.33 23.31
CA TYR A 56 -2.15 -13.84 24.50
C TYR A 56 -3.12 -14.22 25.63
N TYR A 57 -4.09 -13.36 25.98
CA TYR A 57 -5.05 -13.67 27.03
C TYR A 57 -6.06 -14.75 26.66
N SER A 58 -6.39 -14.88 25.37
CA SER A 58 -7.27 -15.94 24.88
C SER A 58 -6.59 -17.31 25.01
N GLN A 59 -5.31 -17.41 24.62
CA GLN A 59 -4.52 -18.63 24.79
C GLN A 59 -4.34 -19.00 26.26
N LYS A 60 -4.03 -18.02 27.13
CA LYS A 60 -3.88 -18.25 28.58
C LYS A 60 -5.17 -18.75 29.26
N LYS A 61 -6.35 -18.51 28.69
CA LYS A 61 -7.62 -18.96 29.25
C LYS A 61 -7.93 -20.43 28.91
N GLU A 62 -7.30 -20.96 27.87
CA GLU A 62 -7.46 -22.35 27.41
C GLU A 62 -6.46 -23.32 28.09
N GLU A 63 -5.37 -22.79 28.65
CA GLU A 63 -4.42 -23.50 29.54
C GLU A 63 -4.92 -23.60 30.99
#